data_AF-A0A2S9FRH5-F1
#
_entry.id   AF-A0A2S9FRH5-F1
#
_cell.length_a   1.000
_cell.length_b   1.000
_cell.length_c   1.000
_cell.angle_alpha   90.00
_cell.angle_beta   90.00
_cell.angle_gamma   90.00
#
_symmetry.space_group_name_H-M   'P 1'
#
loop_
_entity.id
_entity.type
_entity.pdbx_description
1 polymer ?
#
loop_
_entity_poly.entity_id
_entity_poly.type
_entity_poly.pdbx_seq_one_letter_code
_entity_poly.pdbx_strand_id
1 'polypeptide(L)'
;MDPDLAARFTREVEPLIDVLTRGARRLARTEVDAEDLLQEALLRAYRGFRTYQDGTNLQAWLFRILHNCWVSGHRAKQSRVSEVSSDDITERDMATSAS
;
A
#
# COMPACT_ATOMS: atom_id res chain seq x y z
N MET A 1 14.14 -4.21 19.18
CA MET A 1 12.82 -4.81 18.90
C MET A 1 12.37 -5.45 20.19
N ASP A 2 11.16 -5.15 20.68
CA ASP A 2 10.63 -5.80 21.87
C ASP A 2 10.23 -7.24 21.48
N PRO A 3 10.94 -8.27 21.95
CA PRO A 3 10.73 -9.65 21.49
C PRO A 3 9.34 -10.17 21.86
N ASP A 4 8.74 -9.67 22.95
CA ASP A 4 7.40 -10.06 23.38
C ASP A 4 6.33 -9.49 22.43
N LEU A 5 6.49 -8.22 22.04
CA LEU A 5 5.62 -7.59 21.05
C LEU A 5 5.68 -8.30 19.69
N ALA A 6 6.87 -8.71 19.26
CA ALA A 6 7.06 -9.43 18.00
C ALA A 6 6.38 -10.80 18.02
N ALA A 7 6.58 -11.57 19.09
CA ALA A 7 5.94 -12.88 19.25
C ALA A 7 4.40 -12.76 19.30
N ARG A 8 3.88 -11.76 20.02
CA ARG A 8 2.44 -11.48 20.08
C ARG A 8 1.87 -11.12 18.71
N PHE A 9 2.53 -10.21 17.99
CA PHE A 9 2.10 -9.81 16.66
C PHE A 9 2.00 -11.01 15.72
N THR A 10 3.06 -11.81 15.63
CA THR A 10 3.08 -12.99 14.75
C THR A 10 1.93 -13.93 15.09
N ARG A 11 1.77 -14.31 16.37
CA ARG A 11 0.72 -15.23 16.82
C ARG A 11 -0.69 -14.76 16.47
N GLU A 12 -0.96 -13.45 16.54
CA GLU A 12 -2.29 -12.90 16.29
C GLU A 12 -2.55 -12.62 14.80
N VAL A 13 -1.51 -12.27 14.05
CA VAL A 13 -1.64 -11.88 12.64
C VAL A 13 -1.49 -13.07 11.68
N GLU A 14 -0.68 -14.07 12.02
CA GLU A 14 -0.45 -15.26 11.18
C GLU A 14 -1.75 -15.94 10.71
N PRO A 15 -2.77 -16.18 11.57
CA PRO A 15 -4.05 -16.76 11.14
C PRO A 15 -4.84 -15.86 10.18
N LEU A 16 -4.52 -14.56 10.12
CA LEU A 16 -5.20 -13.56 9.31
C LEU A 16 -4.49 -13.28 7.97
N ILE A 17 -3.28 -13.79 7.76
CA ILE A 17 -2.50 -13.53 6.53
C ILE A 17 -3.29 -13.95 5.28
N ASP A 18 -3.91 -15.13 5.31
CA ASP A 18 -4.67 -15.64 4.16
C ASP A 18 -5.87 -14.74 3.79
N VAL A 19 -6.60 -14.24 4.78
CA VAL A 19 -7.76 -13.37 4.51
C VAL A 19 -7.32 -11.99 4.04
N LEU A 20 -6.21 -11.48 4.57
CA LEU A 20 -5.61 -10.22 4.12
C LEU A 20 -5.05 -10.34 2.70
N THR A 21 -4.42 -11.46 2.36
CA THR A 21 -3.91 -11.75 1.01
C THR A 21 -5.05 -11.74 0.00
N ARG A 22 -6.16 -12.44 0.29
CA ARG A 22 -7.37 -12.39 -0.54
C ARG A 22 -7.94 -10.98 -0.65
N GLY A 23 -7.89 -10.20 0.43
CA GLY A 23 -8.27 -8.80 0.43
C GLY A 23 -7.40 -7.94 -0.50
N ALA A 24 -6.08 -8.07 -0.40
CA ALA A 24 -5.12 -7.35 -1.22
C ALA A 24 -5.29 -7.67 -2.71
N ARG A 25 -5.46 -8.95 -3.06
CA ARG A 25 -5.72 -9.40 -4.44
C ARG A 25 -6.99 -8.82 -5.06
N ARG A 26 -8.00 -8.47 -4.25
CA ARG A 26 -9.22 -7.81 -4.73
C ARG A 26 -9.02 -6.31 -5.00
N LEU A 27 -8.01 -5.70 -4.39
CA LEU A 27 -7.71 -4.27 -4.50
C LEU A 27 -6.64 -3.98 -5.56
N ALA A 28 -5.65 -4.88 -5.67
CA ALA A 28 -4.52 -4.77 -6.59
C ALA A 28 -4.88 -5.27 -7.99
N ARG A 29 -4.13 -4.81 -9.00
CA ARG A 29 -4.34 -5.18 -10.41
C ARG A 29 -3.55 -6.41 -10.83
N THR A 30 -2.43 -6.66 -10.16
CA THR A 30 -1.51 -7.77 -10.42
C THR A 30 -1.21 -8.49 -9.12
N GLU A 31 -0.70 -9.72 -9.22
CA GLU A 31 -0.26 -10.47 -8.03
C GLU A 31 0.88 -9.76 -7.29
N VAL A 32 1.86 -9.22 -8.04
CA VAL A 32 2.98 -8.46 -7.46
C VAL A 32 2.49 -7.23 -6.70
N ASP A 33 1.58 -6.45 -7.30
CA ASP A 33 0.98 -5.30 -6.61
C ASP A 33 0.23 -5.73 -5.33
N ALA A 34 -0.37 -6.94 -5.31
CA ALA A 34 -1.09 -7.47 -4.15
C ALA A 34 -0.13 -7.87 -3.03
N GLU A 35 0.97 -8.55 -3.37
CA GLU A 35 2.02 -8.93 -2.42
C GLU A 35 2.68 -7.69 -1.81
N ASP A 36 3.04 -6.70 -2.63
CA ASP A 36 3.64 -5.44 -2.16
C ASP A 36 2.68 -4.69 -1.23
N LEU A 37 1.40 -4.62 -1.58
CA LEU A 37 0.36 -4.00 -0.76
C LEU A 37 0.22 -4.70 0.60
N LEU A 38 0.20 -6.04 0.60
CA LEU A 38 0.11 -6.84 1.82
C LEU A 38 1.34 -6.62 2.70
N GLN A 39 2.54 -6.67 2.13
CA GLN A 39 3.80 -6.46 2.85
C GLN A 39 3.84 -5.07 3.50
N GLU A 40 3.55 -4.01 2.75
CA GLU A 40 3.51 -2.65 3.29
C GLU A 40 2.46 -2.53 4.42
N ALA A 41 1.29 -3.14 4.26
CA ALA A 41 0.26 -3.15 5.29
C ALA A 41 0.73 -3.86 6.57
N LEU A 42 1.39 -5.01 6.46
CA LEU A 42 1.96 -5.74 7.59
C LEU A 42 3.09 -4.96 8.27
N LEU A 43 3.95 -4.27 7.51
CA LEU A 43 4.98 -3.40 8.09
C LEU A 43 4.37 -2.25 8.89
N ARG A 44 3.33 -1.59 8.36
CA ARG A 44 2.62 -0.52 9.09
C ARG A 44 1.88 -1.05 10.31
N ALA A 45 1.23 -2.19 10.18
CA ALA A 45 0.58 -2.86 11.29
C ALA A 45 1.58 -3.16 12.40
N TYR A 46 2.73 -3.74 12.07
CA TYR A 46 3.78 -4.04 13.04
C TYR A 46 4.27 -2.78 13.78
N ARG A 47 4.56 -1.70 13.03
CA ARG A 47 4.98 -0.41 13.60
C ARG A 47 3.91 0.21 14.52
N GLY A 48 2.64 0.04 14.18
CA GLY A 48 1.50 0.55 14.94
C GLY A 48 0.97 -0.39 16.03
N PHE A 49 1.48 -1.63 16.12
CA PHE A 49 0.85 -2.68 16.93
C PHE A 49 0.83 -2.37 18.43
N ARG A 50 1.75 -1.54 18.92
CA ARG A 50 1.73 -1.07 20.32
C ARG A 50 0.51 -0.23 20.67
N THR A 51 -0.15 0.37 19.67
CA THR A 51 -1.35 1.19 19.84
C THR A 51 -2.64 0.39 19.67
N TYR A 52 -2.54 -0.84 19.15
CA TYR A 52 -3.68 -1.74 19.07
C TYR A 52 -4.09 -2.16 20.48
N GLN A 53 -5.40 -2.11 20.74
CA GLN A 53 -5.97 -2.53 22.02
C GLN A 53 -6.49 -3.96 21.90
N ASP A 54 -5.93 -4.84 22.71
CA ASP A 54 -6.33 -6.23 22.83
C ASP A 54 -7.83 -6.34 23.16
N GLY A 55 -8.50 -7.35 22.59
CA GLY A 55 -9.95 -7.54 22.73
C GLY A 55 -10.82 -6.75 21.75
N THR A 56 -10.23 -5.89 20.92
CA THR A 56 -10.91 -5.29 19.76
C THR A 56 -10.81 -6.19 18.52
N ASN A 57 -11.43 -5.79 17.40
CA ASN A 57 -11.42 -6.58 16.18
C ASN A 57 -10.12 -6.35 15.38
N LEU A 58 -9.11 -7.18 15.63
CA LEU A 58 -7.82 -7.13 14.94
C LEU A 58 -7.97 -7.20 13.41
N GLN A 59 -8.82 -8.11 12.91
CA GLN A 59 -9.03 -8.27 11.47
C GLN A 59 -9.52 -6.96 10.84
N ALA A 60 -10.51 -6.30 11.44
CA ALA A 60 -11.03 -5.03 10.96
C ALA A 60 -9.96 -3.92 11.00
N TRP A 61 -9.15 -3.88 12.05
CA TRP A 61 -8.03 -2.93 12.16
C TRP A 61 -6.98 -3.14 11.06
N LEU A 62 -6.60 -4.39 10.79
CA LEU A 62 -5.68 -4.74 9.69
C LEU A 62 -6.27 -4.39 8.32
N PHE A 63 -7.55 -4.66 8.07
CA PHE A 63 -8.21 -4.26 6.82
C PHE A 63 -8.24 -2.75 6.62
N ARG A 64 -8.41 -1.97 7.70
CA ARG A 64 -8.32 -0.51 7.64
C ARG A 64 -6.91 -0.06 7.24
N ILE A 65 -5.87 -0.67 7.78
CA ILE A 65 -4.47 -0.38 7.38
C ILE A 65 -4.24 -0.75 5.92
N LEU A 66 -4.68 -1.94 5.50
CA LEU A 66 -4.56 -2.42 4.12
C LEU A 66 -5.20 -1.44 3.13
N HIS A 67 -6.44 -1.02 3.40
CA HIS A 67 -7.15 -0.06 2.56
C HIS A 67 -6.45 1.31 2.52
N ASN A 68 -5.94 1.79 3.66
CA ASN A 68 -5.18 3.04 3.71
C ASN A 68 -3.91 2.96 2.86
N CYS A 69 -3.17 1.84 2.90
CA CYS A 69 -2.00 1.63 2.05
C CYS A 69 -2.36 1.68 0.57
N TRP A 70 -3.47 1.02 0.19
CA TRP A 70 -3.95 1.01 -1.19
C TRP A 70 -4.33 2.42 -1.69
N VAL A 71 -5.10 3.19 -0.91
CA VAL A 71 -5.47 4.56 -1.27
C VAL A 71 -4.23 5.46 -1.41
N SER A 72 -3.29 5.37 -0.47
CA SER A 72 -2.04 6.15 -0.53
C SER A 72 -1.20 5.79 -1.75
N GLY A 73 -1.02 4.50 -2.04
CA GLY A 73 -0.26 4.02 -3.20
C GLY A 73 -0.89 4.42 -4.53
N HIS A 74 -2.23 4.34 -4.63
CA HIS A 74 -2.96 4.75 -5.82
C HIS A 74 -2.76 6.24 -6.13
N ARG A 75 -2.86 7.11 -5.12
CA ARG A 75 -2.62 8.57 -5.27
C ARG A 75 -1.20 8.88 -5.72
N ALA A 76 -0.20 8.21 -5.15
CA ALA A 76 1.19 8.39 -5.54
C ALA A 76 1.44 7.99 -7.01
N LYS A 77 0.83 6.88 -7.46
CA LYS A 77 0.93 6.42 -8.85
C LYS A 77 0.25 7.39 -9.82
N GLN A 78 -0.90 7.95 -9.47
CA GLN A 78 -1.57 8.98 -10.28
C GLN A 78 -0.77 10.28 -10.37
N SER A 79 -0.18 10.74 -9.26
CA SER A 79 0.66 11.95 -9.26
C SER A 79 1.88 11.82 -10.17
N ARG A 80 2.56 10.67 -10.15
CA ARG A 80 3.74 10.41 -11.01
C ARG A 80 3.38 10.34 -12.49
N VAL A 81 2.22 9.79 -12.83
CA VAL A 81 1.72 9.78 -14.22
C VAL A 81 1.42 11.20 -14.72
N SER A 82 0.93 12.09 -13.83
CA SER A 82 0.68 13.48 -14.18
C SER A 82 1.96 14.29 -14.43
N GLU A 83 3.07 14.01 -13.74
CA GLU A 83 4.35 14.70 -13.96
C GLU A 83 5.02 14.28 -15.27
N VAL A 84 4.90 13.00 -15.65
CA VAL A 84 5.50 12.50 -16.90
C VAL A 84 4.75 12.98 -18.16
N SER A 85 3.56 13.55 -18.02
CA SER A 85 2.75 14.04 -19.16
C SER A 85 3.05 15.48 -19.61
N SER A 86 3.93 16.22 -18.91
CA SER A 86 4.20 17.65 -19.24
C SER A 86 5.55 17.91 -19.92
N ASP A 87 6.46 16.94 -19.98
CA ASP A 87 7.82 17.14 -20.55
C ASP A 87 8.02 16.59 -21.97
N ASP A 88 7.00 15.96 -22.60
CA ASP A 88 7.10 15.44 -23.97
C ASP A 88 6.59 16.44 -25.05
N ILE A 89 6.65 17.74 -24.77
CA ILE A 89 6.55 18.79 -25.78
C ILE A 89 7.94 19.41 -25.94
N THR A 90 8.84 18.68 -26.59
CA THR A 90 10.13 19.23 -27.00
C THR A 90 10.29 19.16 -28.53
N GLU A 91 10.66 20.31 -29.08
CA GLU A 91 11.20 20.61 -30.41
C GLU A 91 10.34 20.55 -31.69
N ARG A 92 9.20 19.84 -31.75
CA ARG A 92 8.47 19.75 -33.03
C ARG A 92 7.62 20.98 -33.42
N ASP A 93 7.32 21.87 -32.48
CA ASP A 93 6.43 23.02 -32.71
C ASP A 93 7.16 24.35 -33.00
N MET A 94 8.50 24.39 -32.91
CA MET A 94 9.27 25.63 -33.15
C MET A 94 9.72 25.83 -34.61
N ALA A 95 9.39 24.92 -35.52
CA ALA A 95 9.83 25.00 -36.92
C ALA A 95 8.83 25.68 -37.89
N THR A 96 7.65 26.11 -37.42
CA THR A 96 6.54 26.55 -38.31
C THR A 96 6.27 28.05 -38.30
N SER A 97 7.13 28.89 -37.72
CA SER A 97 6.93 30.36 -37.67
C SER A 97 7.98 31.18 -38.43
N ALA A 98 8.85 30.54 -39.22
CA ALA A 98 9.74 31.25 -40.13
C ALA A 98 9.48 30.77 -41.57
N SER A 99 8.44 31.31 -42.20
CA SER A 99 8.25 31.30 -43.66
C SER A 99 7.47 32.54 -44.07
#